data_AF-A0A1H1N1D9-F1
#
_entry.id   AF-A0A1H1N1D9-F1
#
_cell.length_a   1.000
_cell.length_b   1.000
_cell.length_c   1.000
_cell.angle_alpha   90.00
_cell.angle_beta   90.00
_cell.angle_gamma   90.00
#
_symmetry.space_group_name_H-M   'P 1'
#
loop_
_entity.id
_entity.type
_entity.pdbx_description
1 polymer ?
#
loop_
_entity_poly.entity_id
_entity_poly.type
_entity_poly.pdbx_seq_one_letter_code
_entity_poly.pdbx_strand_id
1 'polypeptide(L)' 'MRKLIAFDDETFDKLKQLGRDRMATIQELADEAFADVLKKHGIPVDLKDALRKSAANSKTANLKTVSPTKRPAKRDRA' A
#
# COMPACT_ATOMS: atom_id res chain seq x y z
N MET A 1 15.72 6.38 -5.00
CA MET A 1 14.97 6.47 -6.26
C MET A 1 13.73 7.32 -6.03
N ARG A 2 13.70 8.56 -6.51
CA ARG A 2 12.52 9.45 -6.39
C ARG A 2 11.70 9.30 -7.66
N LYS A 3 10.49 8.74 -7.58
CA LYS A 3 9.58 8.71 -8.73
C LYS A 3 8.92 10.09 -8.83
N LEU A 4 9.40 10.92 -9.76
CA LEU A 4 8.80 12.20 -10.06
C LEU A 4 7.65 12.00 -11.05
N ILE A 5 6.53 12.67 -10.80
CA ILE A 5 5.42 12.75 -11.73
C ILE A 5 5.64 14.04 -12.52
N ALA A 6 5.87 13.93 -13.82
CA ALA A 6 6.00 15.07 -14.71
C ALA A 6 4.62 15.45 -15.25
N PHE A 7 4.34 16.75 -15.26
CA PHE A 7 3.21 17.35 -15.96
C PHE A 7 3.75 18.25 -17.06
N ASP A 8 3.03 18.40 -18.15
CA ASP A 8 3.22 19.52 -19.05
C ASP A 8 2.75 20.82 -18.39
N ASP A 9 3.31 21.95 -18.82
CA ASP A 9 3.06 23.25 -18.20
C ASP A 9 1.58 23.67 -18.27
N GLU A 10 0.88 23.34 -19.37
CA GLU A 10 -0.53 23.66 -19.57
C GLU A 10 -1.42 22.87 -18.60
N THR A 11 -1.20 21.57 -18.46
CA THR A 11 -1.92 20.72 -17.50
C THR A 11 -1.64 21.17 -16.06
N PHE A 12 -0.40 21.54 -15.76
CA PHE A 12 -0.04 22.00 -14.42
C PHE A 12 -0.74 23.32 -14.04
N ASP A 13 -0.86 24.26 -14.98
CA ASP A 13 -1.56 25.52 -14.74
C ASP A 13 -3.07 25.33 -14.60
N LYS A 14 -3.67 24.42 -15.38
CA LYS A 14 -5.07 24.01 -15.18
C LYS A 14 -5.31 23.38 -13.81
N LEU A 15 -4.39 22.53 -13.34
CA LEU A 15 -4.46 21.93 -12.00
C LEU A 15 -4.34 22.99 -10.89
N LYS A 16 -3.45 24.00 -11.04
CA LYS A 16 -3.37 25.13 -10.12
C LYS A 16 -4.66 25.94 -10.09
N GLN A 17 -5.23 26.21 -11.26
CA GLN A 17 -6.48 26.96 -11.37
C GLN A 17 -7.62 26.21 -10.68
N LEU A 18 -7.76 24.91 -10.95
CA LEU A 18 -8.75 24.06 -10.29
C LEU A 18 -8.58 24.02 -8.77
N GLY A 19 -7.33 23.99 -8.29
CA GLY A 19 -7.03 24.08 -6.86
C GLY A 19 -7.52 25.41 -6.27
N ARG A 20 -7.23 26.55 -6.92
CA ARG A 20 -7.71 27.87 -6.48
C ARG A 20 -9.23 27.95 -6.45
N ASP A 21 -9.91 27.41 -7.46
CA ASP A 21 -11.37 27.42 -7.54
C ASP A 21 -12.03 26.61 -6.42
N ARG A 22 -11.35 25.55 -5.96
CA ARG A 22 -11.81 24.69 -4.84
C ARG A 22 -11.25 25.09 -3.47
N MET A 23 -10.49 26.19 -3.39
CA MET A 23 -9.71 26.59 -2.20
C MET A 23 -8.82 25.47 -1.64
N ALA A 24 -8.24 24.65 -2.54
CA ALA A 24 -7.39 23.52 -2.20
C ALA A 24 -6.03 23.63 -2.89
N THR A 25 -5.02 23.00 -2.31
CA THR A 25 -3.70 22.86 -2.94
C THR A 25 -3.73 21.75 -3.99
N ILE A 26 -2.78 21.79 -4.95
CA ILE A 26 -2.60 20.69 -5.91
C ILE A 26 -2.33 19.37 -5.18
N GLN A 27 -1.63 19.40 -4.04
CA GLN A 27 -1.33 18.20 -3.27
C GLN A 27 -2.60 17.58 -2.68
N GLU A 28 -3.51 18.37 -2.12
CA GLU A 28 -4.80 17.88 -1.59
C GLU A 28 -5.68 17.32 -2.72
N LEU A 29 -5.72 17.98 -3.88
CA LEU A 29 -6.40 17.46 -5.07
C LEU A 29 -5.81 16.12 -5.51
N ALA A 30 -4.48 15.99 -5.47
CA ALA A 30 -3.79 14.76 -5.83
C ALA A 30 -4.09 13.64 -4.84
N ASP A 31 -4.04 13.93 -3.54
CA ASP A 31 -4.32 12.94 -2.49
C ASP A 31 -5.76 12.41 -2.58
N GLU A 32 -6.74 13.28 -2.87
CA GLU A 32 -8.13 12.89 -3.12
C GLU A 32 -8.25 12.01 -4.38
N ALA A 33 -7.71 12.48 -5.51
CA ALA A 33 -7.80 11.76 -6.78
C ALA A 33 -7.10 10.40 -6.75
N PHE A 34 -5.96 10.30 -6.05
CA PHE A 34 -5.22 9.05 -5.95
C PHE A 34 -5.81 8.10 -4.92
N ALA A 35 -6.42 8.57 -3.83
CA ALA A 35 -6.97 7.70 -2.79
C ALA A 35 -7.96 6.68 -3.36
N ASP A 36 -8.86 7.10 -4.25
CA ASP A 36 -9.86 6.21 -4.83
C ASP A 36 -9.28 5.22 -5.83
N VAL A 37 -8.26 5.63 -6.59
CA VAL A 37 -7.53 4.74 -7.52
C VAL A 37 -6.73 3.70 -6.74
N LEU A 38 -5.97 4.13 -5.73
CA LEU A 38 -5.12 3.25 -4.92
C LEU A 38 -5.96 2.23 -4.14
N LYS A 39 -7.11 2.64 -3.59
CA LYS A 39 -8.07 1.73 -2.95
C LYS A 39 -8.58 0.66 -3.91
N LYS A 40 -8.98 1.02 -5.14
CA LYS A 40 -9.45 0.06 -6.16
C LYS A 40 -8.37 -0.96 -6.55
N HIS A 41 -7.10 -0.57 -6.55
CA HIS A 41 -5.98 -1.45 -6.88
C HIS A 41 -5.34 -2.14 -5.66
N GLY A 42 -5.92 -2.00 -4.46
CA GLY A 42 -5.41 -2.63 -3.24
C GLY A 42 -4.08 -2.06 -2.74
N ILE A 43 -3.64 -0.92 -3.26
CA ILE A 43 -2.40 -0.25 -2.88
C ILE A 43 -2.68 0.54 -1.58
N PRO A 44 -1.82 0.46 -0.55
CA PRO A 44 -2.00 1.25 0.66
C PRO A 44 -1.95 2.76 0.35
N VAL A 45 -2.93 3.50 0.87
CA VAL A 45 -3.11 4.94 0.61
C VAL A 45 -2.24 5.81 1.50
N ASP A 46 -1.88 5.35 2.69
CA ASP A 46 -1.02 6.06 3.62
C ASP A 46 0.13 5.16 4.15
N LEU A 47 1.10 5.78 4.82
CA LEU A 47 2.21 5.06 5.44
C LEU A 47 1.72 4.07 6.50
N LYS A 48 0.65 4.42 7.23
CA LYS A 48 0.10 3.58 8.30
C LYS A 48 -0.51 2.28 7.75
N ASP A 49 -1.28 2.34 6.67
CA ASP A 49 -1.84 1.21 5.97
C ASP A 49 -0.74 0.39 5.30
N ALA A 50 0.28 1.04 4.75
CA ALA A 50 1.46 0.36 4.20
C ALA A 50 2.18 -0.46 5.28
N LEU A 51 2.43 0.15 6.44
CA LEU A 51 3.05 -0.51 7.59
C LEU A 51 2.16 -1.64 8.14
N ARG A 52 0.84 -1.42 8.22
CA ARG A 52 -0.11 -2.42 8.69
C ARG A 52 -0.19 -3.63 7.75
N LYS A 53 -0.24 -3.41 6.43
CA LYS A 53 -0.21 -4.50 5.43
C LYS A 53 1.13 -5.24 5.44
N SER A 54 2.25 -4.53 5.54
CA SER A 54 3.58 -5.15 5.67
C SER A 54 3.68 -6.04 6.91
N ALA A 55 3.22 -5.55 8.07
CA ALA A 55 3.19 -6.32 9.31
C ALA A 55 2.17 -7.49 9.29
N ALA A 56 1.06 -7.35 8.57
CA ALA A 56 0.11 -8.46 8.37
C ALA A 56 0.69 -9.56 7.46
N ASN A 57 1.43 -9.18 6.42
CA ASN A 57 2.16 -10.12 5.57
C ASN A 57 3.27 -10.85 6.35
N SER A 58 3.97 -10.18 7.27
CA SER A 58 4.96 -10.85 8.12
C SER A 58 4.32 -11.82 9.13
N LYS A 59 3.15 -11.49 9.70
CA LYS A 59 2.41 -12.41 10.57
C LYS A 59 1.89 -13.65 9.85
N THR A 60 1.39 -13.52 8.62
CA THR A 60 0.91 -14.65 7.82
C THR A 60 2.04 -15.54 7.31
N ALA A 61 3.22 -14.97 7.05
CA ALA A 61 4.43 -15.75 6.77
C ALA A 61 4.84 -16.61 7.98
N ASN A 62 4.76 -16.06 9.19
CA ASN A 62 5.17 -16.75 10.42
C ASN A 62 4.21 -17.90 10.83
N LEU A 63 2.94 -17.82 10.44
CA LEU A 63 1.96 -18.91 10.66
C LEU A 63 2.18 -20.10 9.72
N LYS A 64 2.74 -19.89 8.51
CA LYS A 64 3.03 -20.97 7.57
C LYS A 64 4.29 -21.77 7.93
N THR A 65 5.17 -21.22 8.76
CA THR A 65 6.41 -21.90 9.20
C THR A 65 6.23 -22.80 10.42
N VAL A 66 5.09 -22.74 11.12
CA VAL A 66 4.79 -23.63 12.25
C VAL A 66 3.94 -24.82 11.77
N SER A 67 4.47 -25.58 10.81
CA SER A 67 3.96 -26.94 10.58
C SER A 67 4.40 -27.80 11.78
N PRO A 68 3.50 -28.42 12.55
CA PRO A 68 3.93 -29.27 13.66
C PRO A 68 4.57 -30.53 13.06
N THR A 69 5.89 -30.62 13.17
CA THR A 69 6.64 -31.83 12.82
C THR A 69 6.11 -32.98 13.68
N LYS A 70 5.25 -33.82 13.10
CA LYS A 70 4.82 -35.10 13.69
C LYS A 70 6.08 -35.90 14.01
N ARG A 71 6.42 -36.00 15.31
CA ARG A 71 7.44 -36.92 15.81
C ARG A 71 7.06 -38.35 15.39
N PRO A 72 7.94 -39.13 14.73
CA PRO A 72 7.62 -40.51 14.44
C PRO A 72 7.64 -41.29 15.76
N ALA A 73 6.50 -41.91 16.10
CA ALA A 73 6.39 -42.82 17.22
C ALA A 73 7.37 -43.99 17.02
N LYS A 74 8.27 -44.15 17.98
CA LYS A 74 9.23 -45.25 18.06
C LYS A 74 8.43 -46.56 18.07
N ARG A 75 8.51 -47.30 16.97
CA ARG A 75 7.88 -48.61 16.82
C ARG A 75 8.81 -49.60 17.50
N ASP A 76 8.44 -50.05 18.71
CA ASP A 76 9.16 -51.08 19.44
C ASP A 76 9.31 -52.33 18.57
N ARG A 77 10.54 -52.82 18.50
CA ARG A 77 10.91 -54.03 17.77
C ARG A 77 10.54 -55.25 18.63
N ALA A 78 10.00 -56.25 17.95
CA ALA A 78 9.70 -57.60 18.40
C ALA A 78 10.93 -58.35 18.93
#